data_AF-A0A9D6X4K6-F1
#
_entry.id   AF-A0A9D6X4K6-F1
#
_cell.length_a   1.000
_cell.length_b   1.000
_cell.length_c   1.000
_cell.angle_alpha   90.00
_cell.angle_beta   90.00
_cell.angle_gamma   90.00
#
_symmetry.space_group_name_H-M   'P 1'
#
loop_
_entity.id
_entity.type
_entity.pdbx_description
1 polymer ?
#
loop_
_entity_poly.entity_id
_entity_poly.type
_entity_poly.pdbx_seq_one_letter_code
_entity_poly.pdbx_strand_id
1 'polypeptide(L)'
;MVRSAPAQLLAVIARHDVEVRLVRTAAPERPLNPLLAVLPEASADLVRRAEFLDTYEGRVVLRGNPYCEVARDTILVRDTATSYTLLHEFVQSRLQPIDECVDDGDIEVRFAVDLRRLLLYQRRLHDDPYRLLDPQWRQDILAAQSAVTDRLFRRIQIGQSQEAIVEKVLGAAIDERSPYHDAVRRGQGRRYGEMMIDNAVDLFNTVESAVAFVQETVANLREEVRAGRIEAAGRLRLTEADAQVAEEVGRGLAMSLARVRAEILVLKQFYAE
;
A
#
# COMPACT_ATOMS: atom_id res chain seq x y z
N MET A 1 32.60 -18.40 19.60
CA MET A 1 31.46 -17.50 19.85
C MET A 1 31.68 -16.20 19.10
N VAL A 2 31.16 -16.07 17.88
CA VAL A 2 31.31 -14.82 17.12
C VAL A 2 30.09 -13.94 17.45
N ARG A 3 30.29 -13.02 18.40
CA ARG A 3 29.40 -11.86 18.61
C ARG A 3 29.71 -10.84 17.51
N SER A 4 29.21 -11.04 16.29
CA SER A 4 29.35 -10.01 15.25
C SER A 4 28.48 -8.81 15.63
N ALA A 5 29.19 -7.73 15.93
CA ALA A 5 28.79 -6.65 16.82
C ALA A 5 28.01 -5.54 16.09
N PRO A 6 27.13 -4.80 16.81
CA PRO A 6 26.33 -3.68 16.30
C PRO A 6 27.05 -2.73 15.33
N ALA A 7 28.32 -2.45 15.61
CA ALA A 7 29.13 -1.50 14.86
C ALA A 7 29.33 -1.91 13.38
N GLN A 8 29.40 -3.21 13.07
CA GLN A 8 29.57 -3.66 11.69
C GLN A 8 28.30 -3.46 10.86
N LEU A 9 27.12 -3.72 11.44
CA LEU A 9 25.83 -3.44 10.78
C LEU A 9 25.67 -1.95 10.51
N LEU A 10 25.89 -1.12 11.53
CA LEU A 10 25.82 0.34 11.37
C LEU A 10 26.84 0.86 10.36
N ALA A 11 28.04 0.29 10.31
CA ALA A 11 29.04 0.64 9.30
C ALA A 11 28.61 0.23 7.87
N VAL A 12 27.95 -0.91 7.70
CA VAL A 12 27.39 -1.32 6.40
C VAL A 12 26.28 -0.35 5.99
N ILE A 13 25.32 -0.06 6.86
CA ILE A 13 24.23 0.89 6.59
C ILE A 13 24.80 2.26 6.17
N ALA A 14 25.79 2.77 6.91
CA ALA A 14 26.45 4.04 6.59
C ALA A 14 27.17 4.04 5.23
N ARG A 15 27.75 2.90 4.79
CA ARG A 15 28.38 2.77 3.46
C ARG A 15 27.38 2.86 2.31
N HIS A 16 26.09 2.60 2.58
CA HIS A 16 25.01 2.78 1.63
C HIS A 16 24.39 4.19 1.69
N ASP A 17 25.08 5.15 2.31
CA ASP A 17 24.63 6.54 2.47
C ASP A 17 23.31 6.67 3.24
N VAL A 18 23.04 5.73 4.15
CA VAL A 18 21.87 5.75 5.05
C VAL A 18 22.32 6.18 6.44
N GLU A 19 21.63 7.17 7.00
CA GLU A 19 21.79 7.62 8.37
C GLU A 19 20.81 6.88 9.30
N VAL A 20 21.22 6.58 10.53
CA VAL A 20 20.34 6.01 11.56
C VAL A 20 20.27 6.98 12.74
N ARG A 21 19.05 7.37 13.12
CA ARG A 21 18.78 8.26 14.24
C ARG A 21 17.91 7.58 15.28
N LEU A 22 18.27 7.76 16.55
CA LEU A 22 17.55 7.19 17.68
C LEU A 22 16.33 8.05 18.03
N VAL A 23 15.20 7.41 18.31
CA VAL A 23 14.02 8.02 18.94
C VAL A 23 13.85 7.42 20.33
N ARG A 24 13.90 8.27 21.36
CA ARG A 24 13.84 7.83 22.76
C ARG A 24 12.43 7.44 23.19
N THR A 25 12.30 6.31 23.88
CA THR A 25 11.04 5.92 24.51
C THR A 25 10.94 6.57 25.89
N ALA A 26 9.90 7.36 26.13
CA ALA A 26 9.73 8.07 27.41
C ALA A 26 9.57 7.13 28.62
N ALA A 27 8.84 6.03 28.45
CA ALA A 27 8.62 5.00 29.47
C ALA A 27 8.75 3.60 28.84
N PRO A 28 9.98 3.05 28.75
CA PRO A 28 10.20 1.79 28.05
C PRO A 28 9.67 0.60 28.89
N GLU A 29 8.69 -0.11 28.35
CA GLU A 29 8.24 -1.40 28.91
C GLU A 29 9.20 -2.56 28.59
N ARG A 30 10.05 -2.36 27.58
CA ARG A 30 11.07 -3.32 27.11
C ARG A 30 12.48 -2.80 27.37
N PRO A 31 13.48 -3.70 27.54
CA PRO A 31 14.87 -3.28 27.69
C PRO A 31 15.34 -2.45 26.48
N LEU A 32 16.19 -1.45 26.75
CA LEU A 32 16.85 -0.68 25.69
C LEU A 32 17.79 -1.58 24.89
N ASN A 33 17.82 -1.39 23.57
CA ASN A 33 18.71 -2.12 22.70
C ASN A 33 20.12 -1.51 22.77
N PRO A 34 21.13 -2.24 23.31
CA PRO A 34 22.49 -1.71 23.45
C PRO A 34 23.16 -1.41 22.11
N LEU A 35 22.69 -2.03 21.01
CA LEU A 35 23.17 -1.75 19.66
C LEU A 35 22.87 -0.31 19.22
N LEU A 36 21.76 0.24 19.72
CA LEU A 36 21.23 1.54 19.33
C LEU A 36 21.66 2.66 20.30
N ALA A 37 22.19 2.31 21.47
CA ALA A 37 22.55 3.25 22.53
C ALA A 37 23.61 4.30 22.11
N VAL A 38 24.42 3.97 21.11
CA VAL A 38 25.50 4.83 20.58
C VAL A 38 25.04 5.73 19.41
N LEU A 39 23.80 5.58 18.96
CA LEU A 39 23.28 6.34 17.84
C LEU A 39 22.96 7.78 18.25
N PRO A 40 23.18 8.75 17.34
CA PRO A 40 22.76 10.11 17.58
C PRO A 40 21.23 10.20 17.62
N GLU A 41 20.72 11.00 18.55
CA GLU A 41 19.27 11.21 18.71
C GLU A 41 18.71 12.03 17.53
N ALA A 42 17.48 11.70 17.12
CA ALA A 42 16.72 12.48 16.16
C ALA A 42 16.26 13.80 16.80
N SER A 43 16.22 14.88 16.02
CA SER A 43 15.60 16.12 16.51
C SER A 43 14.09 15.94 16.66
N ALA A 44 13.48 16.60 17.64
CA ALA A 44 12.03 16.58 17.83
C ALA A 44 11.27 17.09 16.59
N ASP A 45 11.86 18.03 15.84
CA ASP A 45 11.32 18.53 14.59
C ASP A 45 11.25 17.43 13.52
N LEU A 46 12.34 16.67 13.34
CA LEU A 46 12.38 15.55 12.40
C LEU A 46 11.39 14.46 12.79
N VAL A 47 11.32 14.07 14.07
CA VAL A 47 10.36 13.07 14.59
C VAL A 47 8.92 13.50 14.29
N ARG A 48 8.59 14.77 14.51
CA ARG A 48 7.25 15.33 14.25
C ARG A 48 6.93 15.36 12.75
N ARG A 49 7.83 15.88 11.92
CA ARG A 49 7.64 15.99 10.46
C ARG A 49 7.55 14.63 9.79
N ALA A 50 8.31 13.66 10.29
CA ALA A 50 8.27 12.28 9.84
C ALA A 50 7.05 11.51 10.38
N GLU A 51 6.18 12.14 11.17
CA GLU A 51 5.03 11.51 11.82
C GLU A 51 5.41 10.18 12.49
N PHE A 52 6.54 10.15 13.20
CA PHE A 52 6.97 8.95 13.91
C PHE A 52 6.12 8.79 15.18
N LEU A 53 5.10 7.93 15.09
CA LEU A 53 4.11 7.75 16.15
C LEU A 53 4.64 6.88 17.30
N ASP A 54 4.02 6.97 18.47
CA ASP A 54 4.35 6.17 19.65
C ASP A 54 4.18 4.66 19.44
N THR A 55 3.45 4.23 18.41
CA THR A 55 3.30 2.81 18.06
C THR A 55 4.42 2.29 17.14
N TYR A 56 5.26 3.17 16.58
CA TYR A 56 6.26 2.79 15.57
C TYR A 56 7.61 2.43 16.20
N GLU A 57 8.17 1.29 15.80
CA GLU A 57 9.52 0.89 16.21
C GLU A 57 10.61 1.37 15.24
N GLY A 58 10.26 1.54 13.97
CA GLY A 58 11.12 1.99 12.88
C GLY A 58 10.34 2.82 11.87
N ARG A 59 11.04 3.71 11.16
CA ARG A 59 10.52 4.41 9.98
C ARG A 59 11.65 4.93 9.10
N VAL A 60 11.58 4.68 7.81
CA VAL A 60 12.45 5.33 6.80
C VAL A 60 11.93 6.73 6.43
N VAL A 61 12.84 7.70 6.36
CA VAL A 61 12.65 9.03 5.79
C VAL A 61 13.62 9.17 4.62
N LEU A 62 13.11 9.11 3.40
CA LEU A 62 13.94 9.19 2.19
C LEU A 62 14.41 10.62 1.90
N ARG A 63 15.61 10.76 1.36
CA ARG A 63 16.14 12.03 0.85
C ARG A 63 15.27 12.55 -0.27
N GLY A 64 14.94 13.84 -0.21
CA GLY A 64 14.02 14.48 -1.17
C GLY A 64 12.55 14.35 -0.77
N ASN A 65 12.24 13.80 0.41
CA ASN A 65 10.89 13.86 0.96
C ASN A 65 10.46 15.34 1.13
N PRO A 66 9.32 15.77 0.54
CA PRO A 66 8.90 17.17 0.55
C PRO A 66 8.51 17.68 1.94
N TYR A 67 8.18 16.76 2.85
CA TYR A 67 7.75 17.06 4.21
C TYR A 67 8.87 16.93 5.22
N CYS A 68 10.01 16.29 4.89
CA CYS A 68 11.14 16.08 5.78
C CYS A 68 12.46 16.37 5.06
N GLU A 69 13.13 17.46 5.43
CA GLU A 69 14.46 17.77 4.90
C GLU A 69 15.53 16.96 5.64
N VAL A 70 16.06 15.94 4.94
CA VAL A 70 17.18 15.12 5.40
C VAL A 70 18.27 15.13 4.34
N ALA A 71 19.54 15.20 4.77
CA ALA A 71 20.68 15.23 3.85
C ALA A 71 20.90 13.88 3.14
N ARG A 72 20.42 12.80 3.76
CA ARG A 72 20.56 11.39 3.37
C ARG A 72 19.29 10.64 3.75
N ASP A 73 19.08 9.47 3.16
CA ASP A 73 18.02 8.58 3.62
C ASP A 73 18.27 8.29 5.11
N THR A 74 17.25 8.51 5.94
CA THR A 74 17.37 8.45 7.39
C THR A 74 16.41 7.40 7.94
N ILE A 75 16.92 6.44 8.69
CA ILE A 75 16.10 5.53 9.49
C ILE A 75 15.93 6.13 10.88
N LEU A 76 14.69 6.43 11.25
CA LEU A 76 14.30 6.68 12.62
C LEU A 76 14.05 5.32 13.28
N VAL A 77 14.74 5.04 14.39
CA VAL A 77 14.58 3.77 15.10
C VAL A 77 14.40 4.01 16.59
N ARG A 78 13.43 3.33 17.18
CA ARG A 78 13.18 3.42 18.61
C ARG A 78 14.29 2.74 19.40
N ASP A 79 14.67 3.32 20.53
CA ASP A 79 15.73 2.78 21.39
C ASP A 79 15.43 1.39 22.00
N THR A 80 14.17 0.95 21.96
CA THR A 80 13.72 -0.40 22.35
C THR A 80 13.52 -1.34 21.16
N ALA A 81 13.73 -0.87 19.92
CA ALA A 81 13.52 -1.67 18.73
C ALA A 81 14.57 -2.78 18.59
N THR A 82 14.21 -3.87 17.91
CA THR A 82 15.12 -4.98 17.63
C THR A 82 16.11 -4.67 16.50
N SER A 83 17.20 -5.42 16.41
CA SER A 83 18.10 -5.35 15.23
C SER A 83 17.37 -5.70 13.94
N TYR A 84 16.38 -6.58 14.02
CA TYR A 84 15.54 -6.96 12.89
C TYR A 84 14.75 -5.78 12.37
N THR A 85 14.18 -4.94 13.26
CA THR A 85 13.51 -3.69 12.87
C THR A 85 14.45 -2.79 12.08
N LEU A 86 15.68 -2.58 12.55
CA LEU A 86 16.66 -1.78 11.81
C LEU A 86 16.98 -2.36 10.42
N LEU A 87 17.13 -3.69 10.33
CA LEU A 87 17.36 -4.37 9.05
C LEU A 87 16.16 -4.26 8.11
N HIS A 88 14.94 -4.34 8.64
CA HIS A 88 13.70 -4.14 7.90
C HIS A 88 13.67 -2.75 7.26
N GLU A 89 13.81 -1.69 8.06
CA GLU A 89 13.83 -0.32 7.55
C GLU A 89 14.96 -0.12 6.54
N PHE A 90 16.13 -0.73 6.78
CA PHE A 90 17.24 -0.63 5.83
C PHE A 90 16.92 -1.29 4.49
N VAL A 91 16.41 -2.52 4.47
CA VAL A 91 16.04 -3.20 3.21
C VAL A 91 14.92 -2.42 2.52
N GLN A 92 13.91 -1.96 3.26
CA GLN A 92 12.83 -1.14 2.73
C GLN A 92 13.36 0.13 2.06
N SER A 93 14.32 0.83 2.69
CA SER A 93 14.96 2.02 2.11
C SER A 93 15.73 1.76 0.81
N ARG A 94 16.03 0.50 0.48
CA ARG A 94 16.74 0.10 -0.75
C ARG A 94 15.80 -0.42 -1.83
N LEU A 95 14.53 -0.70 -1.49
CA LEU A 95 13.54 -1.10 -2.47
C LEU A 95 13.11 0.12 -3.28
N GLN A 96 13.27 0.03 -4.59
CA GLN A 96 12.74 1.00 -5.53
C GLN A 96 11.59 0.38 -6.30
N PRO A 97 10.54 1.15 -6.59
CA PRO A 97 9.53 0.73 -7.54
C PRO A 97 10.13 0.46 -8.93
N ILE A 98 9.48 -0.40 -9.71
CA ILE A 98 9.98 -0.91 -11.00
C ILE A 98 9.91 0.17 -12.10
N ASP A 99 9.07 1.18 -11.91
CA ASP A 99 8.76 2.25 -12.85
C ASP A 99 9.27 3.61 -12.35
N GLU A 100 9.80 4.41 -13.29
CA GLU A 100 10.41 5.75 -13.07
C GLU A 100 9.41 6.86 -12.72
N CYS A 101 8.22 6.53 -12.20
CA CYS A 101 7.20 7.52 -11.92
C CYS A 101 7.56 8.36 -10.66
N VAL A 102 7.53 9.68 -10.81
CA VAL A 102 8.18 10.65 -9.89
C VAL A 102 7.28 11.09 -8.72
N ASP A 103 5.98 10.74 -8.70
CA ASP A 103 5.01 11.30 -7.74
C ASP A 103 4.52 10.28 -6.69
N ASP A 104 5.45 9.79 -5.85
CA ASP A 104 5.16 8.83 -4.77
C ASP A 104 4.57 9.45 -3.50
N GLY A 105 4.85 10.73 -3.26
CA GLY A 105 4.59 11.35 -1.95
C GLY A 105 3.11 11.42 -1.54
N ASP A 106 2.18 11.34 -2.50
CA ASP A 106 0.74 11.55 -2.29
C ASP A 106 -0.13 10.39 -2.81
N ILE A 107 0.47 9.32 -3.35
CA ILE A 107 -0.31 8.25 -3.97
C ILE A 107 -1.16 7.46 -2.97
N GLU A 108 -0.66 7.22 -1.75
CA GLU A 108 -1.42 6.52 -0.70
C GLU A 108 -2.62 7.35 -0.23
N VAL A 109 -2.42 8.66 -0.01
CA VAL A 109 -3.48 9.57 0.42
C VAL A 109 -4.52 9.75 -0.68
N ARG A 110 -4.09 10.01 -1.92
CA ARG A 110 -4.98 10.10 -3.08
C ARG A 110 -5.77 8.81 -3.29
N PHE A 111 -5.10 7.65 -3.22
CA PHE A 111 -5.77 6.36 -3.33
C PHE A 111 -6.81 6.16 -2.22
N ALA A 112 -6.49 6.50 -0.97
CA ALA A 112 -7.44 6.38 0.13
C ALA A 112 -8.68 7.27 -0.06
N VAL A 113 -8.50 8.49 -0.59
CA VAL A 113 -9.60 9.40 -0.94
C VAL A 113 -10.45 8.83 -2.07
N ASP A 114 -9.82 8.37 -3.15
CA ASP A 114 -10.49 7.80 -4.32
C ASP A 114 -11.26 6.52 -3.95
N LEU A 115 -10.63 5.63 -3.16
CA LEU A 115 -11.26 4.40 -2.68
C LEU A 115 -12.46 4.70 -1.79
N ARG A 116 -12.32 5.65 -0.85
CA ARG A 116 -13.45 6.07 -0.01
C ARG A 116 -14.60 6.61 -0.86
N ARG A 117 -14.30 7.41 -1.89
CA ARG A 117 -15.31 7.91 -2.83
C ARG A 117 -16.01 6.77 -3.58
N LEU A 118 -15.26 5.81 -4.11
CA LEU A 118 -15.80 4.62 -4.78
C LEU A 118 -16.72 3.83 -3.84
N LEU A 119 -16.27 3.53 -2.62
CA LEU A 119 -17.05 2.77 -1.63
C LEU A 119 -18.35 3.48 -1.22
N LEU A 120 -18.34 4.82 -1.14
CA LEU A 120 -19.55 5.61 -0.89
C LEU A 120 -20.56 5.49 -2.03
N TYR A 121 -20.12 5.56 -3.28
CA TYR A 121 -21.01 5.35 -4.42
C TYR A 121 -21.52 3.91 -4.46
N GLN A 122 -20.66 2.91 -4.28
CA GLN A 122 -21.04 1.49 -4.26
C GLN A 122 -22.11 1.20 -3.22
N ARG A 123 -21.96 1.72 -1.99
CA ARG A 123 -23.01 1.58 -0.97
C ARG A 123 -24.35 2.17 -1.42
N ARG A 124 -24.34 3.39 -1.97
CA ARG A 124 -25.56 4.06 -2.43
C ARG A 124 -26.20 3.35 -3.63
N LEU A 125 -25.41 2.70 -4.47
CA LEU A 125 -25.91 1.91 -5.60
C LEU A 125 -26.43 0.54 -5.15
N HIS A 126 -25.86 -0.07 -4.11
CA HIS A 126 -26.44 -1.25 -3.48
C HIS A 126 -27.81 -0.96 -2.87
N ASP A 127 -27.97 0.21 -2.24
CA ASP A 127 -29.25 0.64 -1.68
C ASP A 127 -30.27 1.00 -2.77
N ASP A 128 -29.82 1.60 -3.87
CA ASP A 128 -30.67 2.05 -4.98
C ASP A 128 -29.94 1.97 -6.33
N PRO A 129 -30.04 0.84 -7.04
CA PRO A 129 -29.40 0.65 -8.35
C PRO A 129 -29.98 1.57 -9.43
N TYR A 130 -31.24 2.01 -9.31
CA TYR A 130 -31.92 2.86 -10.31
C TYR A 130 -31.29 4.24 -10.44
N ARG A 131 -30.42 4.64 -9.49
CA ARG A 131 -29.56 5.81 -9.63
C ARG A 131 -28.76 5.81 -10.93
N LEU A 132 -28.39 4.65 -11.46
CA LEU A 132 -27.68 4.54 -12.74
C LEU A 132 -28.52 4.89 -13.96
N LEU A 133 -29.83 5.14 -13.82
CA LEU A 133 -30.63 5.79 -14.86
C LEU A 133 -30.29 7.28 -15.01
N ASP A 134 -29.73 7.92 -13.97
CA ASP A 134 -29.24 9.30 -14.04
C ASP A 134 -27.85 9.34 -14.70
N PRO A 135 -27.67 10.12 -15.79
CA PRO A 135 -26.37 10.27 -16.45
C PRO A 135 -25.25 10.75 -15.52
N GLN A 136 -25.55 11.64 -14.57
CA GLN A 136 -24.53 12.15 -13.64
C GLN A 136 -24.00 11.04 -12.75
N TRP A 137 -24.88 10.16 -12.26
CA TRP A 137 -24.49 9.02 -11.44
C TRP A 137 -23.60 8.05 -12.20
N ARG A 138 -23.89 7.79 -13.48
CA ARG A 138 -23.02 6.98 -14.35
C ARG A 138 -21.64 7.61 -14.53
N GLN A 139 -21.58 8.89 -14.86
CA GLN A 139 -20.31 9.61 -15.02
C GLN A 139 -19.48 9.58 -13.74
N ASP A 140 -20.12 9.85 -12.61
CA ASP A 140 -19.47 9.90 -11.29
C ASP A 140 -18.89 8.55 -10.86
N ILE A 141 -19.64 7.46 -11.01
CA ILE A 141 -19.15 6.13 -10.62
C ILE A 141 -18.06 5.63 -11.55
N LEU A 142 -18.19 5.84 -12.86
CA LEU A 142 -17.16 5.47 -13.83
C LEU A 142 -15.86 6.25 -13.55
N ALA A 143 -15.95 7.55 -13.27
CA ALA A 143 -14.79 8.36 -12.89
C ALA A 143 -14.14 7.87 -11.58
N ALA A 144 -14.94 7.49 -10.57
CA ALA A 144 -14.42 6.95 -9.32
C ALA A 144 -13.73 5.58 -9.52
N GLN A 145 -14.28 4.71 -10.37
CA GLN A 145 -13.66 3.42 -10.70
C GLN A 145 -12.33 3.60 -11.45
N SER A 146 -12.27 4.50 -12.43
CA SER A 146 -11.03 4.82 -13.14
C SER A 146 -9.96 5.36 -12.20
N ALA A 147 -10.30 6.34 -11.36
CA ALA A 147 -9.35 6.96 -10.43
C ALA A 147 -8.69 5.93 -9.48
N VAL A 148 -9.48 4.98 -8.95
CA VAL A 148 -8.95 3.91 -8.08
C VAL A 148 -8.12 2.91 -8.89
N THR A 149 -8.62 2.48 -10.05
CA THR A 149 -7.94 1.48 -10.90
C THR A 149 -6.57 1.98 -11.37
N ASP A 150 -6.49 3.24 -11.79
CA ASP A 150 -5.25 3.88 -12.27
C ASP A 150 -4.16 3.91 -11.20
N ARG A 151 -4.53 3.92 -9.92
CA ARG A 151 -3.61 4.01 -8.79
C ARG A 151 -3.38 2.68 -8.07
N LEU A 152 -4.21 1.68 -8.34
CA LEU A 152 -4.23 0.41 -7.60
C LEU A 152 -2.88 -0.30 -7.66
N PHE A 153 -2.30 -0.43 -8.86
CA PHE A 153 -1.01 -1.10 -9.03
C PHE A 153 0.07 -0.43 -8.16
N ARG A 154 0.21 0.90 -8.27
CA ARG A 154 1.21 1.64 -7.52
C ARG A 154 1.00 1.53 -6.02
N ARG A 155 -0.26 1.63 -5.56
CA ARG A 155 -0.59 1.47 -4.14
C ARG A 155 -0.20 0.10 -3.60
N ILE A 156 -0.41 -0.96 -4.39
CA ILE A 156 0.00 -2.33 -4.03
C ILE A 156 1.52 -2.47 -4.05
N GLN A 157 2.19 -1.86 -5.02
CA GLN A 157 3.64 -1.92 -5.18
C GLN A 157 4.37 -1.27 -3.99
N ILE A 158 4.03 -0.04 -3.64
CA ILE A 158 4.72 0.70 -2.55
C ILE A 158 4.25 0.32 -1.14
N GLY A 159 3.08 -0.32 -1.03
CA GLY A 159 2.52 -0.74 0.24
C GLY A 159 2.76 -2.22 0.47
N GLN A 160 1.79 -3.04 0.05
CA GLN A 160 1.75 -4.46 0.37
C GLN A 160 2.95 -5.24 -0.19
N SER A 161 3.38 -4.94 -1.42
CA SER A 161 4.44 -5.69 -2.10
C SER A 161 5.80 -5.44 -1.46
N GLN A 162 6.12 -4.18 -1.14
CA GLN A 162 7.37 -3.84 -0.47
C GLN A 162 7.49 -4.58 0.87
N GLU A 163 6.46 -4.50 1.72
CA GLU A 163 6.45 -5.18 3.02
C GLU A 163 6.63 -6.70 2.90
N ALA A 164 5.91 -7.34 1.97
CA ALA A 164 6.05 -8.77 1.73
C ALA A 164 7.46 -9.13 1.21
N ILE A 165 8.01 -8.33 0.29
CA ILE A 165 9.35 -8.55 -0.26
C ILE A 165 10.43 -8.40 0.84
N VAL A 166 10.35 -7.36 1.67
CA VAL A 166 11.28 -7.13 2.78
C VAL A 166 11.29 -8.34 3.71
N GLU A 167 10.12 -8.78 4.18
CA GLU A 167 10.04 -9.87 5.14
C GLU A 167 10.50 -11.22 4.53
N LYS A 168 10.25 -11.45 3.24
CA LYS A 168 10.78 -12.63 2.54
C LYS A 168 12.30 -12.61 2.45
N VAL A 169 12.88 -11.49 2.01
CA VAL A 169 14.34 -11.31 1.86
C VAL A 169 15.04 -11.46 3.21
N LEU A 170 14.54 -10.80 4.25
CA LEU A 170 15.08 -10.94 5.60
C LEU A 170 14.94 -12.37 6.11
N GLY A 171 13.80 -13.02 5.87
CA GLY A 171 13.54 -14.39 6.27
C GLY A 171 14.49 -15.41 5.62
N ALA A 172 14.99 -15.12 4.41
CA ALA A 172 15.99 -15.93 3.71
C ALA A 172 17.42 -15.61 4.16
N ALA A 173 17.74 -14.34 4.43
CA ALA A 173 19.08 -13.89 4.78
C ALA A 173 19.44 -14.09 6.26
N ILE A 174 18.45 -14.10 7.16
CA ILE A 174 18.64 -14.21 8.62
C ILE A 174 18.19 -15.60 9.09
N ASP A 175 19.10 -16.57 8.97
CA ASP A 175 18.92 -17.92 9.50
C ASP A 175 19.44 -18.05 10.95
N GLU A 176 19.35 -19.26 11.52
CA GLU A 176 19.77 -19.56 12.90
C GLU A 176 21.26 -19.31 13.18
N ARG A 177 22.08 -19.18 12.14
CA ARG A 177 23.52 -18.90 12.24
C ARG A 177 23.80 -17.39 12.24
N SER A 178 22.82 -16.57 11.91
CA SER A 178 22.95 -15.12 11.89
C SER A 178 23.02 -14.56 13.31
N PRO A 179 23.92 -13.58 13.58
CA PRO A 179 23.94 -12.85 14.86
C PRO A 179 22.68 -12.03 15.12
N TYR A 180 21.86 -11.81 14.08
CA TYR A 180 20.62 -11.04 14.13
C TYR A 180 19.39 -11.96 14.17
N HIS A 181 19.59 -13.26 14.37
CA HIS A 181 18.51 -14.24 14.41
C HIS A 181 17.57 -13.98 15.58
N ASP A 182 16.29 -13.81 15.26
CA ASP A 182 15.18 -13.76 16.20
C ASP A 182 14.04 -14.62 15.63
N ALA A 183 13.86 -15.82 16.19
CA ALA A 183 12.86 -16.78 15.72
C ALA A 183 11.43 -16.23 15.87
N VAL A 184 11.16 -15.44 16.92
CA VAL A 184 9.84 -14.86 17.18
C VAL A 184 9.55 -13.78 16.15
N ARG A 185 10.46 -12.82 15.97
CA ARG A 185 10.28 -11.73 14.99
C ARG A 185 10.25 -12.24 13.55
N ARG A 186 11.01 -13.29 13.22
CA ARG A 186 10.96 -13.97 11.92
C ARG A 186 9.59 -14.62 11.69
N GLY A 187 9.03 -15.29 12.70
CA GLY A 187 7.68 -15.86 12.63
C GLY A 187 6.60 -14.79 12.45
N GLN A 188 6.73 -13.65 13.15
CA GLN A 188 5.86 -12.48 12.97
C GLN A 188 6.00 -11.88 11.57
N GLY A 189 7.22 -11.72 11.08
CA GLY A 189 7.52 -11.18 9.74
C GLY A 189 6.91 -12.03 8.63
N ARG A 190 6.99 -13.36 8.74
CA ARG A 190 6.33 -14.28 7.81
C ARG A 190 4.81 -14.05 7.75
N ARG A 191 4.16 -14.06 8.92
CA ARG A 191 2.70 -13.83 8.99
C ARG A 191 2.31 -12.44 8.48
N TYR A 192 3.15 -11.44 8.76
CA TYR A 192 2.92 -10.08 8.30
C TYR A 192 3.01 -9.97 6.77
N GLY A 193 4.01 -10.58 6.14
CA GLY A 193 4.11 -10.63 4.69
C GLY A 193 2.97 -11.38 4.01
N GLU A 194 2.54 -12.52 4.58
CA GLU A 194 1.33 -13.25 4.12
C GLU A 194 0.09 -12.34 4.17
N MET A 195 -0.12 -11.66 5.31
CA MET A 195 -1.22 -10.73 5.49
C MET A 195 -1.17 -9.55 4.50
N MET A 196 0.02 -9.06 4.14
CA MET A 196 0.14 -8.00 3.13
C MET A 196 -0.30 -8.49 1.74
N ILE A 197 0.02 -9.72 1.37
CA ILE A 197 -0.43 -10.32 0.11
C ILE A 197 -1.95 -10.50 0.12
N ASP A 198 -2.52 -11.00 1.21
CA ASP A 198 -3.97 -11.13 1.35
C ASP A 198 -4.67 -9.76 1.28
N ASN A 199 -4.12 -8.73 1.93
CA ASN A 199 -4.63 -7.36 1.83
C ASN A 199 -4.58 -6.82 0.39
N ALA A 200 -3.53 -7.14 -0.39
CA ALA A 200 -3.45 -6.75 -1.80
C ALA A 200 -4.54 -7.43 -2.64
N VAL A 201 -4.81 -8.71 -2.36
CA VAL A 201 -5.89 -9.48 -3.00
C VAL A 201 -7.27 -8.92 -2.64
N ASP A 202 -7.51 -8.61 -1.38
CA ASP A 202 -8.79 -8.05 -0.93
C ASP A 202 -9.06 -6.68 -1.55
N LEU A 203 -8.03 -5.84 -1.60
CA LEU A 203 -8.12 -4.53 -2.25
C LEU A 203 -8.43 -4.67 -3.75
N PHE A 204 -7.73 -5.57 -4.44
CA PHE A 204 -7.98 -5.89 -5.83
C PHE A 204 -9.41 -6.39 -6.06
N ASN A 205 -9.85 -7.39 -5.30
CA ASN A 205 -11.18 -7.99 -5.42
C ASN A 205 -12.29 -6.96 -5.16
N THR A 206 -12.07 -6.03 -4.22
CA THR A 206 -13.00 -4.93 -3.94
C THR A 206 -13.20 -4.04 -5.17
N VAL A 207 -12.12 -3.68 -5.86
CA VAL A 207 -12.18 -2.83 -7.07
C VAL A 207 -12.77 -3.61 -8.24
N GLU A 208 -12.34 -4.85 -8.46
CA GLU A 208 -12.85 -5.74 -9.51
C GLU A 208 -14.36 -5.95 -9.38
N SER A 209 -14.83 -6.26 -8.17
CA SER A 209 -16.26 -6.44 -7.88
C SER A 209 -17.06 -5.15 -8.11
N ALA A 210 -16.51 -4.00 -7.72
CA ALA A 210 -17.15 -2.71 -7.93
C ALA A 210 -17.32 -2.39 -9.43
N VAL A 211 -16.33 -2.73 -10.27
CA VAL A 211 -16.41 -2.58 -11.74
C VAL A 211 -17.47 -3.51 -12.32
N ALA A 212 -17.41 -4.80 -11.99
CA ALA A 212 -18.35 -5.81 -12.48
C ALA A 212 -19.81 -5.45 -12.13
N PHE A 213 -20.05 -5.06 -10.88
CA PHE A 213 -21.39 -4.67 -10.41
C PHE A 213 -22.00 -3.54 -11.24
N VAL A 214 -21.25 -2.49 -11.58
CA VAL A 214 -21.77 -1.37 -12.37
C VAL A 214 -22.05 -1.79 -13.80
N GLN A 215 -21.18 -2.59 -14.41
CA GLN A 215 -21.38 -3.10 -15.77
C GLN A 215 -22.65 -3.97 -15.85
N GLU A 216 -22.81 -4.92 -14.94
CA GLU A 216 -23.98 -5.78 -14.86
C GLU A 216 -25.26 -4.98 -14.60
N THR A 217 -25.21 -4.01 -13.69
CA THR A 217 -26.37 -3.19 -13.34
C THR A 217 -26.80 -2.31 -14.51
N VAL A 218 -25.87 -1.67 -15.23
CA VAL A 218 -26.18 -0.88 -16.42
C VAL A 218 -26.79 -1.77 -17.52
N ALA A 219 -26.23 -2.94 -17.76
CA ALA A 219 -26.76 -3.89 -18.73
C ALA A 219 -28.19 -4.33 -18.39
N ASN A 220 -28.45 -4.66 -17.12
CA ASN A 220 -29.77 -5.06 -16.64
C ASN A 220 -30.78 -3.90 -16.75
N LEU A 221 -30.45 -2.70 -16.27
CA LEU A 221 -31.33 -1.54 -16.36
C LEU A 221 -31.66 -1.18 -17.81
N ARG A 222 -30.72 -1.36 -18.74
CA ARG A 222 -30.97 -1.14 -20.17
C ARG A 222 -32.03 -2.10 -20.71
N GLU A 223 -31.94 -3.38 -20.36
CA GLU A 223 -32.94 -4.36 -20.77
C GLU A 223 -34.33 -4.08 -20.15
N GLU A 224 -34.37 -3.62 -18.90
CA GLU A 224 -35.62 -3.19 -18.25
C GLU A 224 -36.27 -1.98 -18.95
N VAL A 225 -35.47 -0.98 -19.33
CA VAL A 225 -35.94 0.18 -20.11
C VAL A 225 -36.41 -0.25 -21.49
N ARG A 226 -35.65 -1.10 -22.19
CA ARG A 226 -36.00 -1.61 -23.52
C ARG A 226 -37.30 -2.42 -23.51
N ALA A 227 -37.53 -3.18 -22.45
CA ALA A 227 -38.76 -3.94 -22.26
C ALA A 227 -39.96 -3.08 -21.81
N GLY A 228 -39.77 -1.78 -21.59
CA GLY A 228 -40.82 -0.87 -21.14
C GLY A 228 -41.24 -1.07 -19.69
N ARG A 229 -40.46 -1.81 -18.88
CA ARG A 229 -40.72 -2.02 -17.45
C ARG A 229 -40.29 -0.83 -16.59
N ILE A 230 -39.37 -0.02 -17.11
CA ILE A 230 -38.96 1.26 -16.54
C ILE A 230 -39.34 2.36 -17.54
N GLU A 231 -40.24 3.25 -17.16
CA GLU A 231 -40.53 4.44 -17.95
C GLU A 231 -39.41 5.47 -17.79
N ALA A 232 -38.78 5.85 -18.90
CA ALA A 232 -37.82 6.93 -18.91
C ALA A 232 -38.54 8.26 -18.68
N ALA A 233 -38.32 8.89 -17.51
CA ALA A 233 -38.97 10.13 -17.12
C ALA A 233 -37.95 11.23 -16.80
N GLY A 234 -38.10 12.38 -17.46
CA GLY A 234 -37.24 13.56 -17.24
C GLY A 234 -35.77 13.26 -17.52
N ARG A 235 -34.91 13.47 -16.52
CA ARG A 235 -33.45 13.24 -16.63
C ARG A 235 -33.04 11.77 -16.50
N LEU A 236 -33.95 10.89 -16.06
CA LEU A 236 -33.68 9.47 -15.85
C LEU A 236 -33.81 8.75 -17.19
N ARG A 237 -32.67 8.55 -17.86
CA ARG A 237 -32.58 7.90 -19.17
C ARG A 237 -31.32 7.06 -19.27
N LEU A 238 -31.47 5.89 -19.87
CA LEU A 238 -30.38 5.01 -20.23
C LEU A 238 -30.56 4.59 -21.69
N THR A 239 -29.86 5.28 -22.58
CA THR A 239 -29.87 4.99 -24.01
C THR A 239 -28.85 3.89 -24.36
N GLU A 240 -28.93 3.36 -25.57
CA GLU A 240 -27.92 2.41 -26.08
C GLU A 240 -26.51 3.02 -26.07
N ALA A 241 -26.37 4.28 -26.45
CA ALA A 241 -25.09 4.99 -26.45
C ALA A 241 -24.54 5.15 -25.01
N ASP A 242 -25.40 5.43 -24.03
CA ASP A 242 -24.98 5.52 -22.62
C ASP A 242 -24.43 4.17 -22.11
N ALA A 243 -25.09 3.07 -22.47
CA ALA A 243 -24.66 1.74 -22.08
C ALA A 243 -23.34 1.33 -22.75
N GLN A 244 -23.16 1.68 -24.02
CA GLN A 244 -21.91 1.45 -24.75
C GLN A 244 -20.72 2.17 -24.11
N VAL A 245 -20.90 3.40 -23.63
CA VAL A 245 -19.86 4.13 -22.89
C VAL A 245 -19.47 3.40 -21.60
N ALA A 246 -20.45 2.94 -20.82
CA ALA A 246 -20.18 2.18 -19.60
C ALA A 246 -19.46 0.84 -19.90
N GLU A 247 -19.84 0.16 -20.98
CA GLU A 247 -19.19 -1.07 -21.43
C GLU A 247 -17.74 -0.82 -21.87
N GLU A 248 -17.49 0.22 -22.67
CA GLU A 248 -16.15 0.58 -23.13
C GLU A 248 -15.22 0.92 -21.98
N VAL A 249 -15.66 1.80 -21.07
CA VAL A 249 -14.89 2.15 -19.87
C VAL A 249 -14.62 0.89 -19.04
N GLY A 250 -15.65 0.09 -18.75
CA GLY A 250 -15.49 -1.11 -17.94
C GLY A 250 -14.55 -2.15 -18.57
N ARG A 251 -14.55 -2.31 -19.91
CA ARG A 251 -13.55 -3.15 -20.60
C ARG A 251 -12.13 -2.61 -20.43
N GLY A 252 -11.94 -1.30 -20.54
CA GLY A 252 -10.65 -0.65 -20.28
C GLY A 252 -10.16 -0.91 -18.86
N LEU A 253 -11.04 -0.75 -17.87
CA LEU A 253 -10.73 -1.04 -16.46
C LEU A 253 -10.40 -2.52 -16.24
N ALA A 254 -11.15 -3.43 -16.83
CA ALA A 254 -10.89 -4.87 -16.73
C ALA A 254 -9.51 -5.25 -17.29
N MET A 255 -9.08 -4.63 -18.39
CA MET A 255 -7.72 -4.84 -18.92
C MET A 255 -6.64 -4.33 -17.97
N SER A 256 -6.83 -3.17 -17.34
CA SER A 256 -5.90 -2.64 -16.33
C SER A 256 -5.84 -3.56 -15.11
N LEU A 257 -6.99 -4.00 -14.60
CA LEU A 257 -7.08 -4.92 -13.47
C LEU A 257 -6.45 -6.29 -13.78
N ALA A 258 -6.57 -6.80 -15.01
CA ALA A 258 -5.91 -8.05 -15.39
C ALA A 258 -4.39 -7.99 -15.23
N ARG A 259 -3.77 -6.82 -15.50
CA ARG A 259 -2.33 -6.61 -15.26
C ARG A 259 -2.02 -6.62 -13.76
N VAL A 260 -2.81 -5.91 -12.95
CA VAL A 260 -2.64 -5.92 -11.48
C VAL A 260 -2.77 -7.34 -10.91
N ARG A 261 -3.74 -8.11 -11.39
CA ARG A 261 -3.93 -9.51 -11.01
C ARG A 261 -2.69 -10.35 -11.32
N ALA A 262 -2.09 -10.19 -12.49
CA ALA A 262 -0.87 -10.91 -12.86
C ALA A 262 0.29 -10.58 -11.90
N GLU A 263 0.46 -9.31 -11.54
CA GLU A 263 1.51 -8.88 -10.59
C GLU A 263 1.28 -9.40 -9.18
N ILE A 264 0.03 -9.45 -8.70
CA ILE A 264 -0.31 -10.09 -7.41
C ILE A 264 0.03 -11.59 -7.44
N LEU A 265 -0.19 -12.28 -8.57
CA LEU A 265 0.17 -13.69 -8.72
C LEU A 265 1.70 -13.89 -8.70
N VAL A 266 2.46 -13.01 -9.33
CA VAL A 266 3.92 -13.01 -9.27
C VAL A 266 4.39 -12.81 -7.82
N LEU A 267 3.81 -11.85 -7.10
CA LEU A 267 4.13 -11.62 -5.68
C LEU A 267 3.80 -12.86 -4.82
N LYS A 268 2.64 -13.49 -5.03
CA LYS A 268 2.26 -14.74 -4.35
C LYS A 268 3.27 -15.85 -4.59
N GLN A 269 3.68 -16.03 -5.84
CA GLN A 269 4.67 -17.05 -6.21
C GLN A 269 6.01 -16.75 -5.56
N PHE A 270 6.53 -15.53 -5.69
CA PHE A 270 7.77 -15.09 -5.05
C PHE A 270 7.78 -15.33 -3.54
N TYR A 271 6.64 -15.09 -2.87
CA TYR A 271 6.56 -15.28 -1.44
C TYR A 271 6.48 -16.77 -1.02
N ALA A 272 5.89 -17.62 -1.85
CA ALA A 272 5.74 -19.04 -1.60
C ALA A 272 7.03 -19.84 -1.79
N GLU A 273 7.90 -19.44 -2.73
CA GLU A 273 9.19 -20.07 -3.06
C GLU A 273 10.28 -19.80 -2.02
#